data_AF-A0A160JI26-F1
#
_entry.id   AF-A0A160JI26-F1
#
_cell.length_a   1.000
_cell.length_b   1.000
_cell.length_c   1.000
_cell.angle_alpha   90.00
_cell.angle_beta   90.00
_cell.angle_gamma   90.00
#
_symmetry.space_group_name_H-M   'P 1'
#
loop_
_entity.id
_entity.type
_entity.pdbx_description
1 polymer ?
#
loop_
_entity_poly.entity_id
_entity_poly.type
_entity_poly.pdbx_seq_one_letter_code
_entity_poly.pdbx_strand_id
1 'polypeptide(L)'
;MVSLSSYADVGSMAQSLQQSIDAAVKRVQQQATGNGGATGKVQEYEKTVNKSAMNAAPFATGIGTLTKDTSRLNVFSSLASNDPADFYKFNVTTSGAVTLGTVGDAGVRLQLMDRGGKIIADSNKDAGATYDAFQKLKSGQLTLDKGDYTMRIARDKDVPVKDEKNYGVQLRMGNYSKDYDTIAKQPAKGDNPFGGNTRLQGLAAILGAGSASTNSATMMLGGSGGSYGGRGSLLNALL
;
A
#
# COMPACT_ATOMS: atom_id res chain seq x y z
N MET A 1 5.24 -51.67 -0.59
CA MET A 1 5.17 -51.06 0.76
C MET A 1 5.55 -49.59 0.64
N VAL A 2 4.76 -48.72 1.27
CA VAL A 2 4.71 -47.27 1.05
C VAL A 2 5.96 -46.57 1.60
N SER A 3 6.57 -45.71 0.77
CA SER A 3 7.73 -44.88 1.14
C SER A 3 7.30 -43.75 2.09
N LEU A 4 7.91 -43.69 3.28
CA LEU A 4 7.80 -42.55 4.19
C LEU A 4 8.78 -41.45 3.75
N SER A 5 8.28 -40.35 3.18
CA SER A 5 9.09 -39.16 2.92
C SER A 5 8.18 -37.92 2.81
N SER A 6 7.75 -37.35 3.94
CA SER A 6 6.94 -36.11 3.93
C SER A 6 7.25 -35.12 5.07
N TYR A 7 8.47 -35.13 5.62
CA TYR A 7 8.86 -34.18 6.68
C TYR A 7 10.11 -33.34 6.36
N ALA A 8 10.66 -33.43 5.13
CA ALA A 8 11.85 -32.67 4.74
C ALA A 8 11.56 -31.32 4.04
N ASP A 9 10.31 -31.05 3.63
CA ASP A 9 9.99 -29.94 2.71
C ASP A 9 9.73 -28.58 3.38
N VAL A 10 9.55 -28.52 4.69
CA VAL A 10 9.26 -27.23 5.36
C VAL A 10 10.55 -26.44 5.65
N GLY A 11 11.66 -27.13 5.93
CA GLY A 11 12.95 -26.51 6.20
C GLY A 11 13.60 -25.88 4.97
N SER A 12 13.44 -26.51 3.80
CA SER A 12 13.94 -26.02 2.51
C SER A 12 13.19 -24.78 2.02
N MET A 13 11.87 -24.70 2.27
CA MET A 13 11.08 -23.52 1.93
C MET A 13 11.46 -22.30 2.78
N ALA A 14 11.64 -22.46 4.10
CA ALA A 14 12.06 -21.36 4.98
C ALA A 14 13.45 -20.82 4.62
N GLN A 15 14.38 -21.70 4.22
CA GLN A 15 15.71 -21.31 3.75
C GLN A 15 15.66 -20.62 2.38
N SER A 16 14.80 -21.07 1.46
CA SER A 16 14.61 -20.41 0.15
C SER A 16 14.01 -19.01 0.29
N LEU A 17 13.10 -18.82 1.25
CA LEU A 17 12.53 -17.51 1.59
C LEU A 17 13.62 -16.60 2.16
N GLN A 18 14.40 -17.07 3.13
CA GLN A 18 15.50 -16.29 3.71
C GLN A 18 16.54 -15.88 2.66
N GLN A 19 16.94 -16.81 1.77
CA GLN A 19 17.86 -16.52 0.67
C GLN A 19 17.27 -15.57 -0.37
N SER A 20 15.97 -15.67 -0.64
CA SER A 20 15.27 -14.77 -1.56
C SER A 20 15.17 -13.34 -0.99
N ILE A 21 15.02 -13.22 0.33
CA ILE A 21 15.02 -11.95 1.06
C ILE A 21 16.43 -11.34 1.02
N ASP A 22 17.47 -12.10 1.34
CA ASP A 22 18.86 -11.61 1.31
C ASP A 22 19.28 -11.17 -0.11
N ALA A 23 18.87 -11.93 -1.14
CA ALA A 23 19.12 -11.58 -2.52
C ALA A 23 18.29 -10.36 -2.97
N ALA A 24 17.07 -10.20 -2.47
CA ALA A 24 16.23 -9.04 -2.72
C ALA A 24 16.80 -7.78 -2.05
N VAL A 25 17.22 -7.88 -0.78
CA VAL A 25 17.89 -6.81 -0.03
C VAL A 25 19.19 -6.40 -0.73
N LYS A 26 20.00 -7.37 -1.18
CA LYS A 26 21.23 -7.08 -1.94
C LYS A 26 20.94 -6.41 -3.30
N ARG A 27 19.86 -6.80 -3.99
CA ARG A 27 19.42 -6.12 -5.23
C ARG A 27 18.87 -4.71 -4.98
N VAL A 28 18.16 -4.48 -3.87
CA VAL A 28 17.71 -3.14 -3.45
C VAL A 28 18.89 -2.24 -3.17
N GLN A 29 19.87 -2.73 -2.42
CA GLN A 29 21.11 -2.01 -2.13
C GLN A 29 21.89 -1.69 -3.42
N GLN A 30 21.89 -2.59 -4.41
CA GLN A 30 22.55 -2.40 -5.70
C GLN A 30 21.77 -1.49 -6.67
N GLN A 31 20.44 -1.50 -6.67
CA GLN A 31 19.63 -0.53 -7.43
C GLN A 31 19.67 0.87 -6.80
N ALA A 32 19.99 0.95 -5.51
CA ALA A 32 20.20 2.18 -4.77
C ALA A 32 21.63 2.74 -4.91
N THR A 33 22.38 2.43 -5.96
CA THR A 33 23.62 3.19 -6.29
C THR A 33 23.38 4.44 -7.12
N GLY A 34 22.12 4.77 -7.47
CA GLY A 34 21.74 6.01 -8.16
C GLY A 34 21.62 7.21 -7.21
N ASN A 35 22.53 8.18 -7.32
CA ASN A 35 22.55 9.49 -6.63
C ASN A 35 22.33 9.43 -5.10
N GLY A 36 23.38 9.06 -4.36
CA GLY A 36 23.47 9.19 -2.91
C GLY A 36 23.86 7.89 -2.21
N GLY A 37 24.72 7.96 -1.21
CA GLY A 37 25.27 6.81 -0.49
C GLY A 37 25.24 7.00 1.02
N ALA A 38 25.58 5.93 1.74
CA ALA A 38 25.82 5.98 3.18
C ALA A 38 26.91 7.01 3.49
N THR A 39 26.65 7.93 4.43
CA THR A 39 27.65 8.88 4.92
C THR A 39 28.15 8.45 6.29
N GLY A 40 29.42 8.03 6.34
CA GLY A 40 30.05 7.60 7.59
C GLY A 40 29.44 6.32 8.17
N LYS A 41 29.45 6.21 9.51
CA LYS A 41 28.81 5.10 10.22
C LYS A 41 27.29 5.30 10.21
N VAL A 42 26.59 4.48 9.43
CA VAL A 42 25.13 4.48 9.35
C VAL A 42 24.55 3.97 10.67
N GLN A 43 23.55 4.68 11.18
CA GLN A 43 22.73 4.23 12.30
C GLN A 43 21.55 3.44 11.74
N GLU A 44 21.47 2.16 12.07
CA GLU A 44 20.41 1.26 11.62
C GLU A 44 19.31 1.16 12.68
N TYR A 45 18.06 1.28 12.24
CA TYR A 45 16.88 1.18 13.06
C TYR A 45 15.92 0.20 12.40
N GLU A 46 15.62 -0.90 13.07
CA GLU A 46 14.61 -1.85 12.62
C GLU A 46 13.34 -1.72 13.45
N LYS A 47 12.19 -1.75 12.78
CA LYS A 47 10.91 -1.97 13.42
C LYS A 47 10.10 -3.02 12.67
N THR A 48 9.38 -3.83 13.44
CA THR A 48 8.31 -4.67 12.93
C THR A 48 6.98 -4.01 13.24
N VAL A 49 6.10 -3.93 12.25
CA VAL A 49 4.75 -3.37 12.38
C VAL A 49 3.74 -4.32 11.75
N ASN A 50 2.54 -4.40 12.31
CA ASN A 50 1.43 -5.05 11.61
C ASN A 50 0.81 -4.05 10.63
N LYS A 51 0.44 -4.55 9.45
CA LYS A 51 -0.35 -3.79 8.48
C LYS A 51 -1.74 -3.53 9.03
N SER A 52 -2.34 -2.45 8.58
CA SER A 52 -3.76 -2.20 8.85
C SER A 52 -4.62 -3.30 8.22
N ALA A 53 -5.63 -3.77 8.95
CA ALA A 53 -6.67 -4.65 8.41
C ALA A 53 -7.56 -3.96 7.36
N MET A 54 -7.45 -2.63 7.22
CA MET A 54 -8.20 -1.82 6.26
C MET A 54 -7.28 -1.33 5.14
N ASN A 55 -7.70 -1.61 3.90
CA ASN A 55 -6.98 -1.27 2.68
C ASN A 55 -7.39 0.13 2.16
N ALA A 56 -7.18 1.15 2.99
CA ALA A 56 -7.49 2.54 2.62
C ALA A 56 -6.46 3.52 3.20
N ALA A 57 -6.20 4.60 2.47
CA ALA A 57 -5.19 5.61 2.80
C ALA A 57 -5.27 6.18 4.24
N PRO A 58 -6.46 6.45 4.84
CA PRO A 58 -6.53 6.93 6.21
C PRO A 58 -5.87 5.98 7.24
N PHE A 59 -5.93 4.68 6.98
CA PHE A 59 -5.39 3.62 7.84
C PHE A 59 -3.99 3.16 7.42
N ALA A 60 -3.28 3.93 6.59
CA ALA A 60 -1.95 3.58 6.14
C ALA A 60 -0.99 3.33 7.33
N THR A 61 -0.10 2.35 7.20
CA THR A 61 0.91 2.02 8.21
C THR A 61 2.05 3.04 8.18
N GLY A 62 2.43 3.60 9.33
CA GLY A 62 3.47 4.62 9.43
C GLY A 62 4.88 4.04 9.29
N ILE A 63 5.61 4.45 8.24
CA ILE A 63 6.96 3.93 7.95
C ILE A 63 8.09 4.86 8.42
N GLY A 64 7.81 6.14 8.64
CA GLY A 64 8.75 7.06 9.30
C GLY A 64 8.81 8.43 8.64
N THR A 65 9.97 9.07 8.78
CA THR A 65 10.22 10.44 8.32
C THR A 65 11.38 10.48 7.35
N LEU A 66 11.12 11.01 6.16
CA LEU A 66 12.09 11.23 5.10
C LEU A 66 12.69 12.63 5.23
N THR A 67 14.00 12.69 5.42
CA THR A 67 14.78 13.90 5.66
C THR A 67 16.01 13.86 4.76
N LYS A 68 16.19 14.92 3.97
CA LYS A 68 17.30 15.07 3.03
C LYS A 68 18.65 14.85 3.71
N ASP A 69 19.52 14.10 3.03
CA ASP A 69 20.89 13.76 3.45
C ASP A 69 21.00 13.06 4.83
N THR A 70 19.87 12.59 5.36
CA THR A 70 19.77 12.05 6.72
C THR A 70 19.14 10.67 6.73
N SER A 71 17.91 10.52 6.24
CA SER A 71 17.17 9.27 6.38
C SER A 71 16.93 8.54 5.08
N ARG A 72 16.99 7.22 5.21
CA ARG A 72 16.57 6.23 4.22
C ARG A 72 15.48 5.38 4.84
N LEU A 73 14.36 5.24 4.16
CA LEU A 73 13.21 4.46 4.63
C LEU A 73 13.11 3.20 3.77
N ASN A 74 13.18 2.03 4.37
CA ASN A 74 12.95 0.76 3.71
C ASN A 74 11.69 0.10 4.26
N VAL A 75 10.92 -0.52 3.38
CA VAL A 75 9.71 -1.26 3.72
C VAL A 75 9.78 -2.61 3.03
N PHE A 76 9.68 -3.68 3.80
CA PHE A 76 9.66 -5.06 3.32
C PHE A 76 8.34 -5.70 3.75
N SER A 77 7.62 -6.28 2.80
CA SER A 77 6.34 -6.92 3.06
C SER A 77 5.88 -7.83 1.91
N SER A 78 4.66 -8.33 2.04
CA SER A 78 3.95 -9.06 1.00
C SER A 78 2.50 -8.61 0.89
N LEU A 79 1.96 -8.64 -0.32
CA LEU A 79 0.53 -8.64 -0.56
C LEU A 79 0.07 -10.08 -0.36
N ALA A 80 -0.68 -10.33 0.71
CA ALA A 80 -1.21 -11.66 1.00
C ALA A 80 -2.27 -12.09 -0.03
N SER A 81 -2.64 -13.37 -0.02
CA SER A 81 -3.79 -13.83 -0.79
C SER A 81 -5.04 -13.05 -0.39
N ASN A 82 -5.80 -12.57 -1.38
CA ASN A 82 -6.97 -11.69 -1.23
C ASN A 82 -6.67 -10.30 -0.65
N ASP A 83 -5.41 -9.89 -0.58
CA ASP A 83 -5.00 -8.54 -0.24
C ASP A 83 -4.88 -7.69 -1.52
N PRO A 84 -5.82 -6.77 -1.78
CA PRO A 84 -5.80 -5.94 -2.98
C PRO A 84 -4.73 -4.84 -2.93
N ALA A 85 -4.40 -4.31 -1.74
CA ALA A 85 -3.50 -3.18 -1.61
C ALA A 85 -3.07 -2.90 -0.16
N ASP A 86 -1.80 -2.57 0.00
CA ASP A 86 -1.21 -2.01 1.20
C ASP A 86 -1.03 -0.50 1.08
N PHE A 87 -1.21 0.20 2.20
CA PHE A 87 -1.00 1.64 2.28
C PHE A 87 0.03 1.96 3.36
N TYR A 88 1.02 2.77 3.01
CA TYR A 88 2.08 3.24 3.90
C TYR A 88 2.12 4.76 3.94
N LYS A 89 2.27 5.36 5.12
CA LYS A 89 2.41 6.82 5.27
C LYS A 89 3.80 7.19 5.77
N PHE A 90 4.34 8.27 5.23
CA PHE A 90 5.58 8.88 5.68
C PHE A 90 5.49 10.41 5.62
N ASN A 91 6.30 11.08 6.42
CA ASN A 91 6.39 12.53 6.42
C ASN A 91 7.71 12.97 5.78
N VAL A 92 7.65 13.99 4.92
CA VAL A 92 8.83 14.69 4.39
C VAL A 92 9.04 15.94 5.23
N THR A 93 10.23 16.11 5.81
CA THR A 93 10.56 17.28 6.64
C THR A 93 11.29 18.39 5.87
N THR A 94 11.98 18.03 4.79
CA THR A 94 12.78 18.93 3.97
C THR A 94 12.47 18.66 2.50
N SER A 95 12.14 19.72 1.75
CA SER A 95 11.91 19.59 0.30
C SER A 95 13.18 19.08 -0.40
N GLY A 96 13.02 18.14 -1.31
CA GLY A 96 14.16 17.51 -1.97
C GLY A 96 13.77 16.46 -3.01
N ALA A 97 14.72 16.17 -3.91
CA ALA A 97 14.56 15.13 -4.90
C ALA A 97 14.62 13.74 -4.23
N VAL A 98 13.57 12.96 -4.39
CA VAL A 98 13.44 11.61 -3.84
C VAL A 98 13.87 10.59 -4.87
N THR A 99 14.65 9.62 -4.41
CA THR A 99 14.97 8.40 -5.15
C THR A 99 14.17 7.23 -4.57
N LEU A 100 13.51 6.49 -5.45
CA LEU A 100 12.77 5.28 -5.15
C LEU A 100 13.52 4.04 -5.66
N GLY A 101 13.84 3.14 -4.73
CA GLY A 101 14.25 1.77 -5.03
C GLY A 101 13.08 0.81 -4.86
N THR A 102 12.94 -0.15 -5.77
CA THR A 102 11.90 -1.19 -5.68
C THR A 102 12.49 -2.55 -6.03
N VAL A 103 12.21 -3.55 -5.20
CA VAL A 103 12.40 -4.97 -5.51
C VAL A 103 11.10 -5.69 -5.26
N GLY A 104 10.87 -6.80 -5.95
CA GLY A 104 9.71 -7.63 -5.66
C GLY A 104 9.29 -8.45 -6.85
N ASP A 105 8.20 -9.16 -6.65
CA ASP A 105 7.56 -9.96 -7.68
C ASP A 105 6.97 -9.06 -8.77
N ALA A 106 6.97 -9.55 -10.00
CA ALA A 106 6.27 -8.89 -11.09
C ALA A 106 4.76 -8.82 -10.81
N GLY A 107 4.13 -7.74 -11.28
CA GLY A 107 2.70 -7.51 -11.11
C GLY A 107 2.32 -6.68 -9.89
N VAL A 108 3.28 -5.96 -9.30
CA VAL A 108 3.05 -5.02 -8.20
C VAL A 108 3.07 -3.59 -8.74
N ARG A 109 1.96 -2.87 -8.49
CA ARG A 109 1.77 -1.46 -8.81
C ARG A 109 2.10 -0.60 -7.60
N LEU A 110 2.90 0.43 -7.80
CA LEU A 110 3.23 1.43 -6.79
C LEU A 110 2.65 2.78 -7.19
N GLN A 111 1.95 3.42 -6.25
CA GLN A 111 1.41 4.76 -6.42
C GLN A 111 1.84 5.63 -5.24
N LEU A 112 2.37 6.81 -5.54
CA LEU A 112 2.63 7.84 -4.54
C LEU A 112 1.49 8.86 -4.58
N MET A 113 0.95 9.17 -3.43
CA MET A 113 -0.14 10.13 -3.25
C MET A 113 0.29 11.25 -2.31
N ASP A 114 -0.18 12.46 -2.60
CA ASP A 114 -0.07 13.58 -1.67
C ASP A 114 -1.03 13.43 -0.48
N ARG A 115 -0.99 14.39 0.45
CA ARG A 115 -1.87 14.44 1.62
C ARG A 115 -3.37 14.46 1.26
N GLY A 116 -3.72 14.97 0.10
CA GLY A 116 -5.11 15.01 -0.40
C GLY A 116 -5.56 13.69 -1.03
N GLY A 117 -4.67 12.69 -1.14
CA GLY A 117 -4.95 11.42 -1.81
C GLY A 117 -4.83 11.49 -3.33
N LYS A 118 -4.34 12.61 -3.89
CA LYS A 118 -4.10 12.71 -5.33
C LYS A 118 -2.85 11.90 -5.69
N ILE A 119 -2.97 11.02 -6.68
CA ILE A 119 -1.84 10.28 -7.22
C ILE A 119 -0.90 11.26 -7.95
N ILE A 120 0.35 11.34 -7.48
CA ILE A 120 1.39 12.20 -8.04
C ILE A 120 2.48 11.41 -8.76
N ALA A 121 2.59 10.10 -8.51
CA ALA A 121 3.41 9.18 -9.28
C ALA A 121 2.75 7.79 -9.32
N ASP A 122 2.80 7.11 -10.45
CA ASP A 122 2.16 5.81 -10.66
C ASP A 122 3.04 4.90 -11.51
N SER A 123 3.29 3.67 -11.06
CA SER A 123 4.14 2.72 -11.80
C SER A 123 3.48 2.12 -13.04
N ASN A 124 2.17 2.33 -13.23
CA ASN A 124 1.47 1.88 -14.43
C ASN A 124 1.92 2.72 -15.64
N LYS A 125 2.47 2.04 -16.66
CA LYS A 125 2.93 2.65 -17.93
C LYS A 125 1.85 3.44 -18.67
N ASP A 126 0.58 3.11 -18.45
CA ASP A 126 -0.54 3.76 -19.11
C ASP A 126 -1.10 4.96 -18.31
N ALA A 127 -0.44 5.36 -17.20
CA ALA A 127 -0.87 6.44 -16.31
C ALA A 127 -0.42 7.85 -16.74
N GLY A 128 0.13 7.99 -17.95
CA GLY A 128 0.51 9.28 -18.55
C GLY A 128 1.50 10.07 -17.70
N ALA A 129 1.19 11.33 -17.39
CA ALA A 129 2.10 12.23 -16.65
C ALA A 129 2.51 11.69 -15.25
N THR A 130 1.67 10.87 -14.61
CA THR A 130 2.01 10.24 -13.33
C THR A 130 3.00 9.08 -13.49
N TYR A 131 3.04 8.44 -14.65
CA TYR A 131 4.09 7.48 -15.00
C TYR A 131 5.44 8.17 -15.22
N ASP A 132 5.45 9.30 -15.92
CA ASP A 132 6.66 10.10 -16.09
C ASP A 132 7.20 10.59 -14.73
N ALA A 133 6.30 11.00 -13.83
CA ALA A 133 6.66 11.35 -12.45
C ALA A 133 7.20 10.14 -11.68
N PHE A 134 6.69 8.94 -11.91
CA PHE A 134 7.23 7.71 -11.32
C PHE A 134 8.63 7.38 -11.83
N GLN A 135 8.90 7.58 -13.13
CA GLN A 135 10.27 7.41 -13.66
C GLN A 135 11.23 8.43 -13.05
N LYS A 136 10.80 9.70 -12.89
CA LYS A 136 11.56 10.72 -12.17
C LYS A 136 11.78 10.35 -10.70
N LEU A 137 10.79 9.74 -10.06
CA LEU A 137 10.92 9.26 -8.68
C LEU A 137 11.95 8.13 -8.58
N LYS A 138 11.96 7.19 -9.52
CA LYS A 138 12.99 6.14 -9.60
C LYS A 138 14.39 6.68 -9.87
N SER A 139 14.51 7.70 -10.72
CA SER A 139 15.81 8.27 -11.10
C SER A 139 16.35 9.32 -10.13
N GLY A 140 15.62 9.66 -9.05
CA GLY A 140 16.06 10.68 -8.10
C GLY A 140 15.85 12.12 -8.58
N GLN A 141 14.86 12.34 -9.44
CA GLN A 141 14.56 13.63 -10.08
C GLN A 141 13.19 14.21 -9.66
N LEU A 142 12.34 13.44 -8.98
CA LEU A 142 11.06 13.95 -8.48
C LEU A 142 11.27 14.66 -7.14
N THR A 143 11.07 15.97 -7.11
CA THR A 143 11.07 16.74 -5.86
C THR A 143 9.76 16.56 -5.11
N LEU A 144 9.84 16.19 -3.84
CA LEU A 144 8.73 16.25 -2.90
C LEU A 144 8.94 17.42 -1.95
N ASP A 145 7.85 18.12 -1.64
CA ASP A 145 7.85 19.20 -0.65
C ASP A 145 7.66 18.67 0.76
N LYS A 146 7.82 19.56 1.74
CA LYS A 146 7.51 19.22 3.13
C LYS A 146 6.02 18.87 3.26
N GLY A 147 5.71 17.69 3.78
CA GLY A 147 4.33 17.25 3.91
C GLY A 147 4.18 15.76 4.16
N ASP A 148 2.91 15.34 4.26
CA ASP A 148 2.56 13.94 4.43
C ASP A 148 2.28 13.31 3.07
N TYR A 149 2.81 12.10 2.89
CA TYR A 149 2.64 11.33 1.67
C TYR A 149 2.17 9.93 2.01
N THR A 150 1.37 9.37 1.11
CA THR A 150 0.91 7.98 1.22
C THR A 150 1.37 7.22 -0.02
N MET A 151 2.00 6.08 0.21
CA MET A 151 2.35 5.12 -0.83
C MET A 151 1.34 3.98 -0.80
N ARG A 152 0.72 3.71 -1.95
CA ARG A 152 -0.14 2.55 -2.17
C ARG A 152 0.63 1.52 -2.98
N ILE A 153 0.69 0.30 -2.45
CA ILE A 153 1.29 -0.86 -3.10
C ILE A 153 0.15 -1.83 -3.37
N ALA A 154 -0.13 -2.11 -4.63
CA ALA A 154 -1.27 -2.90 -5.03
C ALA A 154 -0.87 -3.93 -6.09
N ARG A 155 -1.76 -4.86 -6.38
CA ARG A 155 -1.62 -5.74 -7.54
C ARG A 155 -1.98 -4.97 -8.81
N ASP A 156 -1.31 -5.27 -9.91
CA ASP A 156 -1.80 -4.86 -11.23
C ASP A 156 -3.17 -5.47 -11.51
N LYS A 157 -3.97 -4.81 -12.36
CA LYS A 157 -5.39 -5.14 -12.58
C LYS A 157 -5.61 -6.60 -13.00
N ASP A 158 -4.66 -7.18 -13.71
CA ASP A 158 -4.76 -8.52 -14.29
C ASP A 158 -4.00 -9.59 -13.48
N VAL A 159 -3.46 -9.23 -12.31
CA VAL A 159 -2.72 -10.15 -11.44
C VAL A 159 -3.69 -10.83 -10.47
N PRO A 160 -3.77 -12.17 -10.47
CA PRO A 160 -4.66 -12.89 -9.57
C PRO A 160 -4.39 -12.56 -8.10
N VAL A 161 -5.46 -12.33 -7.33
CA VAL A 161 -5.37 -12.06 -5.88
C VAL A 161 -4.99 -13.28 -5.06
N LYS A 162 -5.01 -14.48 -5.65
CA LYS A 162 -4.68 -15.74 -4.95
C LYS A 162 -3.20 -15.89 -4.63
N ASP A 163 -2.32 -15.31 -5.45
CA ASP A 163 -0.88 -15.53 -5.33
C ASP A 163 -0.26 -14.47 -4.42
N GLU A 164 0.49 -14.87 -3.40
CA GLU A 164 1.25 -13.91 -2.60
C GLU A 164 2.26 -13.15 -3.47
N LYS A 165 2.46 -11.86 -3.19
CA LYS A 165 3.45 -11.02 -3.89
C LYS A 165 4.35 -10.32 -2.90
N ASN A 166 5.62 -10.69 -2.90
CA ASN A 166 6.64 -10.06 -2.07
C ASN A 166 7.12 -8.76 -2.70
N TYR A 167 7.40 -7.76 -1.88
CA TYR A 167 7.96 -6.50 -2.32
C TYR A 167 8.85 -5.86 -1.26
N GLY A 168 9.80 -5.06 -1.74
CA GLY A 168 10.62 -4.16 -0.96
C GLY A 168 10.66 -2.80 -1.63
N VAL A 169 10.46 -1.75 -0.84
CA VAL A 169 10.51 -0.36 -1.30
C VAL A 169 11.52 0.39 -0.46
N GLN A 170 12.33 1.20 -1.11
CA GLN A 170 13.27 2.11 -0.49
C GLN A 170 13.02 3.55 -0.94
N LEU A 171 13.00 4.49 -0.01
CA LEU A 171 12.91 5.92 -0.25
C LEU A 171 14.11 6.62 0.38
N ARG A 172 14.74 7.54 -0.35
CA ARG A 172 15.79 8.42 0.18
C ARG A 172 15.85 9.75 -0.55
N MET A 173 16.55 10.72 0.03
CA MET A 173 16.83 12.01 -0.58
C MET A 173 18.32 12.33 -0.45
N GLY A 174 19.09 12.08 -1.52
CA GLY A 174 20.54 12.25 -1.49
C GLY A 174 21.23 11.19 -0.62
N ASN A 175 22.18 11.64 0.20
CA ASN A 175 22.92 10.76 1.10
C ASN A 175 22.08 10.34 2.33
N TYR A 176 22.61 9.45 3.16
CA TYR A 176 21.95 9.09 4.42
C TYR A 176 22.95 8.68 5.50
N SER A 177 22.63 9.05 6.74
CA SER A 177 23.34 8.63 7.96
C SER A 177 22.47 7.76 8.88
N LYS A 178 21.16 7.70 8.61
CA LYS A 178 20.17 6.89 9.34
C LYS A 178 19.38 6.02 8.38
N ASP A 179 19.30 4.75 8.70
CA ASP A 179 18.59 3.75 7.92
C ASP A 179 17.45 3.17 8.74
N TYR A 180 16.24 3.23 8.20
CA TYR A 180 15.02 2.81 8.89
C TYR A 180 14.38 1.65 8.14
N ASP A 181 14.56 0.46 8.67
CA ASP A 181 13.97 -0.77 8.15
C ASP A 181 12.62 -1.04 8.80
N THR A 182 11.59 -1.11 7.97
CA THR A 182 10.24 -1.48 8.39
C THR A 182 9.87 -2.84 7.82
N ILE A 183 9.71 -3.83 8.69
CA ILE A 183 9.13 -5.13 8.33
C ILE A 183 7.64 -5.06 8.60
N ALA A 184 6.83 -4.99 7.55
CA ALA A 184 5.38 -4.92 7.67
C ALA A 184 4.77 -6.33 7.54
N LYS A 185 4.20 -6.83 8.65
CA LYS A 185 3.56 -8.15 8.74
C LYS A 185 2.06 -8.05 8.47
N GLN A 186 1.44 -9.14 8.03
CA GLN A 186 0.00 -9.18 7.84
C GLN A 186 -0.77 -8.76 9.11
N PRO A 187 -1.98 -8.21 8.98
CA PRO A 187 -2.81 -7.87 10.13
C PRO A 187 -3.02 -9.08 11.04
N ALA A 188 -3.12 -8.86 12.36
CA ALA A 188 -3.43 -9.94 13.27
C ALA A 188 -4.85 -10.51 12.96
N LYS A 189 -5.07 -11.78 13.26
CA LYS A 189 -6.40 -12.39 13.06
C LYS A 189 -7.43 -11.68 13.95
N GLY A 190 -8.45 -11.08 13.33
CA GLY A 190 -9.49 -10.33 14.04
C GLY A 190 -9.15 -8.86 14.34
N ASP A 191 -8.04 -8.36 13.80
CA ASP A 191 -7.63 -6.96 13.98
C ASP A 191 -8.61 -6.02 13.30
N ASN A 192 -9.01 -4.95 14.00
CA ASN A 192 -9.99 -3.98 13.52
C ASN A 192 -9.61 -2.59 14.03
N PRO A 193 -9.24 -1.65 13.14
CA PRO A 193 -8.78 -0.32 13.55
C PRO A 193 -9.86 0.55 14.20
N PHE A 194 -11.12 0.09 14.25
CA PHE A 194 -12.24 0.80 14.88
C PHE A 194 -12.74 0.19 16.18
N GLY A 195 -12.15 -0.91 16.65
CA GLY A 195 -12.52 -1.58 17.91
C GLY A 195 -14.03 -1.81 18.05
N GLY A 196 -14.58 -2.86 17.43
CA GLY A 196 -15.99 -3.27 17.59
C GLY A 196 -17.07 -2.26 17.15
N ASN A 197 -16.72 -1.00 16.84
CA ASN A 197 -17.67 0.06 16.53
C ASN A 197 -18.19 -0.05 15.09
N THR A 198 -19.37 -0.64 14.94
CA THR A 198 -20.04 -0.93 13.67
C THR A 198 -20.37 0.33 12.85
N ARG A 199 -20.57 1.49 13.49
CA ARG A 199 -20.87 2.75 12.77
C ARG A 199 -19.63 3.31 12.06
N LEU A 200 -18.47 3.26 12.73
CA LEU A 200 -17.21 3.68 12.13
C LEU A 200 -16.75 2.71 11.03
N GLN A 201 -17.03 1.41 11.21
CA GLN A 201 -16.80 0.39 10.17
C GLN A 201 -17.65 0.65 8.92
N GLY A 202 -18.94 0.97 9.08
CA GLY A 202 -19.82 1.30 7.97
C GLY A 202 -19.37 2.55 7.20
N LEU A 203 -18.95 3.59 7.92
CA LEU A 203 -18.42 4.81 7.30
C LEU A 203 -17.08 4.56 6.58
N ALA A 204 -16.21 3.74 7.16
CA ALA A 204 -14.93 3.39 6.54
C ALA A 204 -15.07 2.48 5.31
N ALA A 205 -16.08 1.60 5.28
CA ALA A 205 -16.42 0.83 4.09
C ALA A 205 -16.89 1.75 2.95
N ILE A 206 -17.70 2.78 3.26
CA ILE A 206 -18.15 3.79 2.29
C ILE A 206 -16.97 4.63 1.77
N LEU A 207 -16.04 5.01 2.65
CA LEU A 207 -14.84 5.79 2.29
C LEU A 207 -13.78 4.97 1.54
N GLY A 208 -13.62 3.68 1.87
CA GLY A 208 -12.69 2.76 1.23
C GLY A 208 -13.18 2.22 -0.12
N ALA A 209 -14.50 2.20 -0.35
CA ALA A 209 -15.10 1.83 -1.63
C ALA A 209 -14.92 2.90 -2.73
N GLY A 210 -14.38 4.08 -2.38
CA GLY A 210 -14.19 5.22 -3.29
C GLY A 210 -13.18 5.06 -4.43
N SER A 211 -12.61 3.86 -4.66
CA SER A 211 -11.75 3.56 -5.83
C SER A 211 -12.35 2.55 -6.82
N ALA A 212 -13.62 2.17 -6.66
CA ALA A 212 -14.37 1.43 -7.67
C ALA A 212 -15.63 2.21 -8.04
N SER A 213 -15.53 3.12 -9.01
CA SER A 213 -16.71 3.67 -9.66
C SER A 213 -17.39 2.58 -10.48
N THR A 214 -18.53 2.08 -10.01
CA THR A 214 -19.78 1.97 -10.78
C THR A 214 -20.94 1.58 -9.86
N ASN A 215 -21.88 2.52 -9.72
CA ASN A 215 -23.30 2.34 -9.36
C ASN A 215 -23.66 1.62 -8.06
N SER A 216 -23.85 2.41 -7.00
CA SER A 216 -24.83 2.12 -5.97
C SER A 216 -25.36 3.43 -5.34
N ALA A 217 -26.00 4.26 -6.15
CA ALA A 217 -26.67 5.49 -5.72
C ALA A 217 -28.20 5.38 -5.78
N THR A 218 -28.78 4.19 -5.52
CA THR A 218 -30.25 3.98 -5.65
C THR A 218 -30.87 3.09 -4.56
N MET A 219 -30.24 2.94 -3.39
CA MET A 219 -30.79 2.08 -2.31
C MET A 219 -30.90 2.77 -0.95
N MET A 220 -30.88 4.11 -0.90
CA MET A 220 -30.94 4.88 0.37
C MET A 220 -32.01 5.98 0.37
N LEU A 221 -33.03 5.86 -0.47
CA LEU A 221 -34.23 6.68 -0.37
C LEU A 221 -35.47 5.90 -0.84
N GLY A 222 -36.02 5.07 0.04
CA GLY A 222 -37.28 4.38 -0.22
C GLY A 222 -37.69 3.45 0.90
N GLY A 223 -38.73 3.84 1.64
CA GLY A 223 -39.64 2.87 2.28
C GLY A 223 -39.61 2.80 3.80
N SER A 224 -39.98 3.89 4.49
CA SER A 224 -40.66 3.78 5.79
C SER A 224 -42.04 4.41 5.69
N GLY A 225 -43.08 3.62 5.90
CA GLY A 225 -44.49 4.00 5.85
C GLY A 225 -45.25 2.83 5.20
N GLY A 226 -45.93 1.99 5.95
CA GLY A 226 -46.98 2.37 6.89
C GLY A 226 -48.28 1.84 6.28
N SER A 227 -48.68 0.67 6.76
CA SER A 227 -49.85 -0.10 6.33
C SER A 227 -51.14 0.71 6.51
N TYR A 228 -51.90 0.94 5.43
CA TYR A 228 -53.35 1.19 5.50
C TYR A 228 -54.03 0.66 4.24
N GLY A 229 -54.87 -0.36 4.42
CA GLY A 229 -55.81 -0.84 3.42
C GLY A 229 -57.02 0.09 3.31
N GLY A 230 -57.58 0.18 2.11
CA GLY A 230 -58.81 0.95 1.88
C GLY A 230 -59.21 0.91 0.42
N ARG A 231 -60.37 0.30 0.16
CA ARG A 231 -61.02 0.09 -1.13
C ARG A 231 -61.59 1.39 -1.73
N GLY A 232 -61.71 1.44 -3.06
CA GLY A 232 -62.64 2.33 -3.79
C GLY A 232 -61.94 3.18 -4.86
N SER A 233 -62.01 2.86 -6.15
CA SER A 233 -63.13 3.05 -7.10
C SER A 233 -63.16 4.45 -7.75
N LEU A 234 -63.08 4.42 -9.09
CA LEU A 234 -63.56 5.38 -10.11
C LEU A 234 -62.72 6.62 -10.49
N LEU A 235 -62.37 6.64 -11.78
CA LEU A 235 -62.68 7.68 -12.78
C LEU A 235 -62.35 9.15 -12.41
N ASN A 236 -61.47 9.77 -13.19
CA ASN A 236 -61.85 10.71 -14.27
C ASN A 236 -60.83 11.85 -14.47
N ALA A 237 -60.62 12.16 -15.76
CA ALA A 237 -60.31 13.46 -16.39
C ALA A 237 -59.09 14.30 -15.98
N LEU A 238 -58.18 14.43 -16.96
CA LEU A 238 -57.81 15.69 -17.64
C LEU A 238 -57.92 16.98 -16.82
N LEU A 239 -56.77 17.51 -16.40
CA LEU A 239 -56.18 18.78 -16.86
C LEU A 239 -54.75 18.91 -16.31
#